data_AF-A0A526RQ04-F1
#
_entry.id   AF-A0A526RQ04-F1
#
_cell.length_a   1.000
_cell.length_b   1.000
_cell.length_c   1.000
_cell.angle_alpha   90.00
_cell.angle_beta   90.00
_cell.angle_gamma   90.00
#
_symmetry.space_group_name_H-M   'P 1'
#
loop_
_entity.id
_entity.type
_entity.pdbx_description
1 polymer ?
#
loop_
_entity_poly.entity_id
_entity_poly.type
_entity_poly.pdbx_seq_one_letter_code
_entity_poly.pdbx_strand_id
1 'polypeptide(L)'
;MTPAWGLLGGMHGRPPSVVVKSSEAGEISRLKANGIKLKSGDLIICRSGGGGGYGDASQRDRNAVEDDIADGFITMEGAIQDYGYEPKM
;
A
#
# COMPACT_ATOMS: atom_id res chain seq x y z
N MET A 1 -1.22 10.31 13.12
CA MET A 1 -2.30 9.99 12.17
C MET A 1 -2.50 8.49 12.27
N THR A 2 -3.70 8.04 12.58
CA THR A 2 -4.03 6.62 12.71
C THR A 2 -4.29 6.07 11.31
N PRO A 3 -3.58 5.01 10.85
CA PRO A 3 -3.92 4.36 9.58
C PRO A 3 -5.38 3.88 9.63
N ALA A 4 -6.01 3.74 8.47
CA ALA A 4 -7.37 3.23 8.41
C ALA A 4 -7.42 1.85 9.09
N TRP A 5 -8.24 1.72 10.14
CA TRP A 5 -8.34 0.46 10.87
C TRP A 5 -9.12 -0.57 10.06
N GLY A 6 -8.82 -1.84 10.30
CA GLY A 6 -9.60 -2.92 9.76
C GLY A 6 -10.74 -3.25 10.71
N LEU A 7 -11.77 -3.92 10.22
CA LEU A 7 -12.97 -4.26 10.98
C LEU A 7 -13.25 -5.76 10.89
N LEU A 8 -13.74 -6.33 12.00
CA LEU A 8 -14.20 -7.71 12.09
C LEU A 8 -13.21 -8.76 11.53
N GLY A 9 -11.93 -8.63 11.88
CA GLY A 9 -10.86 -9.51 11.38
C GLY A 9 -10.06 -8.95 10.20
N GLY A 10 -10.48 -7.83 9.63
CA GLY A 10 -9.75 -7.16 8.56
C GLY A 10 -8.45 -6.50 9.02
N MET A 11 -7.46 -6.46 8.13
CA MET A 11 -6.16 -5.82 8.38
C MET A 11 -6.23 -4.29 8.28
N HIS A 12 -5.29 -3.60 8.92
CA HIS A 12 -5.14 -2.15 8.80
C HIS A 12 -4.61 -1.75 7.42
N GLY A 13 -5.05 -0.59 6.92
CA GLY A 13 -4.53 -0.01 5.70
C GLY A 13 -3.08 0.45 5.85
N ARG A 14 -2.32 0.41 4.75
CA ARG A 14 -0.95 0.97 4.72
C ARG A 14 -1.01 2.49 4.88
N PRO A 15 -0.19 3.12 5.76
CA PRO A 15 -0.16 4.57 5.89
C PRO A 15 0.38 5.25 4.63
N PRO A 16 0.02 6.52 4.38
CA PRO A 16 0.61 7.29 3.29
C PRO A 16 2.11 7.51 3.53
N SER A 17 2.86 7.71 2.44
CA SER A 17 4.26 8.12 2.52
C SER A 17 4.59 9.14 1.43
N VAL A 18 5.39 10.13 1.78
CA VAL A 18 6.00 11.10 0.87
C VAL A 18 7.50 10.93 1.01
N VAL A 19 8.14 10.53 -0.08
CA VAL A 19 9.60 10.40 -0.16
C VAL A 19 10.12 11.48 -1.09
N VAL A 20 11.06 12.28 -0.59
CA VAL A 20 11.79 13.26 -1.39
C VAL A 20 13.23 12.75 -1.51
N LYS A 21 13.69 12.53 -2.74
CA LYS A 21 15.08 12.18 -3.03
C LYS A 21 15.76 13.38 -3.67
N SER A 22 16.77 13.90 -2.98
CA SER A 22 17.61 15.00 -3.45
C SER A 22 19.04 14.52 -3.59
N SER A 23 19.72 14.96 -4.65
CA SER A 23 21.15 14.67 -4.85
C SER A 23 22.05 15.34 -3.80
N GLU A 24 21.57 16.43 -3.19
CA GLU A 24 22.34 17.21 -2.22
C GLU A 24 21.93 16.89 -0.77
N ALA A 25 20.64 16.69 -0.51
CA ALA A 25 20.11 16.46 0.85
C ALA A 25 19.81 14.98 1.16
N GLY A 26 19.98 14.07 0.20
CA GLY A 26 19.69 12.65 0.36
C GLY A 26 18.19 12.32 0.32
N GLU A 27 17.78 11.25 0.99
CA GLU A 27 16.39 10.79 1.03
C GLU A 27 15.67 11.19 2.32
N ILE A 28 14.55 11.88 2.17
CA ILE A 28 13.66 12.26 3.27
C ILE A 28 12.35 11.50 3.10
N SER A 29 12.01 10.66 4.08
CA SER A 29 10.70 9.98 4.14
C SER A 29 9.84 10.57 5.25
N ARG A 30 8.61 10.95 4.91
CA ARG A 30 7.62 11.52 5.86
C ARG A 30 6.23 10.96 5.57
N LEU A 31 5.41 10.85 6.60
CA LEU A 31 3.99 10.48 6.44
C LEU A 31 3.18 11.63 5.83
N LYS A 32 3.48 12.86 6.23
CA LYS A 32 2.96 14.11 5.64
C LYS A 32 4.14 15.08 5.48
N ALA A 33 4.26 15.68 4.30
CA ALA A 33 5.32 16.62 3.98
C ALA A 33 4.72 18.02 3.76
N ASN A 34 5.26 19.02 4.44
CA ASN A 34 4.89 20.42 4.31
C ASN A 34 6.12 21.29 4.58
N GLY A 35 6.32 22.33 3.76
CA GLY A 35 7.45 23.26 3.93
C GLY A 35 8.84 22.69 3.57
N ILE A 36 8.91 21.55 2.87
CA ILE A 36 10.18 21.02 2.36
C ILE A 36 10.64 21.88 1.18
N LYS A 37 11.84 22.44 1.28
CA LYS A 37 12.48 23.15 0.16
C LYS A 37 12.94 22.13 -0.88
N LEU A 38 12.54 22.33 -2.12
CA LEU A 38 12.86 21.49 -3.25
C LEU A 38 13.73 22.27 -4.24
N LYS A 39 14.56 21.55 -4.97
CA LYS A 39 15.36 22.09 -6.07
C LYS A 39 15.00 21.38 -7.37
N SER A 40 15.37 22.01 -8.49
CA SER A 40 15.23 21.39 -9.80
C SER A 40 16.01 20.08 -9.84
N GLY A 41 15.35 18.99 -10.25
CA GLY A 41 15.93 17.65 -10.30
C GLY A 41 15.66 16.77 -9.08
N ASP A 42 15.06 17.30 -8.01
CA ASP A 42 14.59 16.45 -6.91
C ASP A 42 13.44 15.55 -7.35
N LEU A 43 13.42 14.30 -6.88
CA LEU A 43 12.34 13.33 -7.14
C LEU A 43 11.42 13.25 -5.92
N ILE A 44 10.12 13.45 -6.14
CA ILE A 44 9.09 13.30 -5.11
C ILE A 44 8.23 12.09 -5.44
N ILE A 45 8.12 11.17 -4.49
CA ILE A 45 7.27 9.99 -4.58
C ILE A 45 6.20 10.10 -3.52
N CYS A 46 4.98 10.43 -3.95
CA CYS A 46 3.80 10.45 -3.09
C CYS A 46 3.04 9.13 -3.22
N ARG A 47 2.92 8.40 -2.11
CA ARG A 47 2.11 7.19 -2.00
C ARG A 47 0.94 7.48 -1.08
N SER A 48 -0.27 7.44 -1.64
CA SER A 48 -1.50 7.54 -0.86
C SER A 48 -1.63 6.34 0.09
N GLY A 49 -2.26 6.56 1.24
CA GLY A 49 -2.58 5.47 2.16
C GLY A 49 -3.73 4.62 1.62
N GLY A 50 -3.82 3.38 2.09
CA GLY A 50 -4.91 2.46 1.79
C GLY A 50 -6.06 2.53 2.81
N GLY A 51 -7.22 1.99 2.44
CA GLY A 51 -8.30 1.70 3.37
C GLY A 51 -7.99 0.49 4.25
N GLY A 52 -8.71 0.34 5.36
CA GLY A 52 -8.67 -0.87 6.17
C GLY A 52 -9.59 -1.95 5.61
N GLY A 53 -9.20 -3.20 5.80
CA GLY A 53 -9.97 -4.37 5.35
C GLY A 53 -11.20 -4.63 6.23
N TYR A 54 -12.08 -5.49 5.73
CA TYR A 54 -13.27 -5.95 6.45
C TYR A 54 -13.38 -7.47 6.36
N GLY A 55 -13.59 -8.13 7.49
CA GLY A 55 -13.69 -9.59 7.54
C GLY A 55 -12.33 -10.30 7.49
N ASP A 56 -12.36 -11.61 7.67
CA ASP A 56 -11.18 -12.48 7.52
C ASP A 56 -10.80 -12.59 6.04
N ALA A 57 -9.55 -12.25 5.70
CA ALA A 57 -9.03 -12.28 4.34
C ALA A 57 -9.05 -13.70 3.72
N SER A 58 -8.89 -14.75 4.53
CA SER A 58 -8.95 -16.15 4.05
C SER A 58 -10.34 -16.57 3.55
N GLN A 59 -11.38 -15.79 3.87
CA GLN A 59 -12.75 -16.02 3.43
C GLN A 59 -13.11 -15.23 2.16
N ARG A 60 -12.18 -14.45 1.60
CA ARG A 60 -12.42 -13.72 0.35
C ARG A 60 -12.65 -14.72 -0.79
N ASP A 61 -13.64 -14.45 -1.62
CA ASP A 61 -13.94 -15.29 -2.78
C ASP A 61 -12.72 -15.41 -3.70
N ARG A 62 -12.41 -16.63 -4.14
CA ARG A 62 -11.22 -16.90 -4.94
C ARG A 62 -11.25 -16.19 -6.29
N ASN A 63 -12.42 -16.09 -6.94
CA ASN A 63 -12.50 -15.40 -8.23
C ASN A 63 -12.29 -13.89 -8.03
N ALA A 64 -12.79 -13.31 -6.93
CA ALA A 64 -12.50 -11.92 -6.60
C ALA A 64 -11.00 -11.66 -6.39
N VAL A 65 -10.26 -12.61 -5.80
CA VAL A 65 -8.79 -12.52 -5.68
C VAL A 65 -8.12 -12.62 -7.06
N GLU A 66 -8.59 -13.52 -7.94
CA GLU A 66 -8.10 -13.63 -9.32
C GLU A 66 -8.31 -12.32 -10.09
N ASP A 67 -9.48 -11.70 -9.95
CA ASP A 67 -9.81 -10.40 -10.55
C ASP A 67 -8.91 -9.28 -9.97
N ASP A 68 -8.71 -9.22 -8.64
CA ASP A 68 -7.85 -8.22 -8.01
C ASP A 68 -6.39 -8.29 -8.51
N ILE A 69 -5.89 -9.51 -8.80
CA ILE A 69 -4.57 -9.72 -9.41
C ILE A 69 -4.57 -9.25 -10.86
N ALA A 70 -5.58 -9.62 -11.64
CA ALA A 70 -5.68 -9.26 -13.06
C ALA A 70 -5.78 -7.73 -13.26
N ASP A 71 -6.49 -7.05 -12.36
CA ASP A 71 -6.63 -5.59 -12.34
C ASP A 71 -5.40 -4.88 -11.76
N GLY A 72 -4.46 -5.61 -11.16
CA GLY A 72 -3.24 -5.08 -10.56
C GLY A 72 -3.46 -4.34 -9.24
N PHE A 73 -4.59 -4.57 -8.55
CA PHE A 73 -4.83 -4.05 -7.21
C PHE A 73 -3.95 -4.73 -6.17
N ILE A 74 -3.67 -6.02 -6.36
CA ILE A 74 -2.75 -6.80 -5.53
C ILE A 74 -1.74 -7.53 -6.41
N THR A 75 -0.58 -7.86 -5.85
CA THR A 75 0.40 -8.72 -6.54
C THR A 75 0.10 -10.19 -6.24
N MET A 76 0.67 -11.10 -7.03
CA MET A 76 0.58 -12.54 -6.77
C MET A 76 1.12 -12.89 -5.38
N GLU A 77 2.24 -12.29 -4.97
CA GLU A 77 2.84 -12.49 -3.66
C GLU A 77 1.93 -12.00 -2.54
N GLY A 78 1.29 -10.83 -2.73
CA GLY A 78 0.29 -10.31 -1.81
C GLY A 78 -0.93 -11.23 -1.70
N ALA A 79 -1.40 -11.79 -2.82
CA ALA A 79 -2.50 -12.74 -2.83
C ALA A 79 -2.18 -13.99 -1.99
N ILE A 80 -0.97 -14.53 -2.12
CA ILE A 80 -0.53 -15.71 -1.35
C ILE A 80 -0.40 -15.36 0.14
N GLN A 81 0.25 -14.23 0.46
CA GLN A 81 0.55 -13.86 1.85
C GLN A 81 -0.69 -13.41 2.64
N ASP A 82 -1.53 -12.59 2.01
CA ASP A 82 -2.62 -11.91 2.71
C ASP A 82 -3.94 -12.69 2.63
N TYR A 83 -4.17 -13.44 1.54
CA TYR A 83 -5.42 -14.17 1.29
C TYR A 83 -5.27 -15.69 1.27
N GLY A 84 -4.05 -16.23 1.40
CA GLY A 84 -3.81 -17.67 1.29
C GLY A 84 -4.09 -18.23 -0.11
N TYR A 85 -3.99 -17.39 -1.14
CA TYR A 85 -4.27 -17.78 -2.51
C TYR A 85 -3.25 -18.80 -3.03
N GLU A 86 -3.72 -19.86 -3.68
CA GLU A 86 -2.88 -20.86 -4.34
C GLU A 86 -2.97 -20.73 -5.86
N PRO A 87 -1.89 -20.39 -6.58
CA PRO A 87 -1.90 -20.33 -8.03
C PRO A 87 -2.20 -21.70 -8.64
N LYS A 88 -3.00 -21.74 -9.70
CA LYS A 88 -3.17 -22.96 -10.50
C LYS A 88 -1.85 -23.20 -11.27
N MET A 89 -1.27 -24.39 -11.13
CA MET A 89 -0.10 -24.84 -11.92
C MET A 89 -0.42 -24.92 -13.42
#